data_AF-A0A9Q3KHG2-F1
#
_entry.id   AF-A0A9Q3KHG2-F1
#
_cell.length_a   1.000
_cell.length_b   1.000
_cell.length_c   1.000
_cell.angle_alpha   90.00
_cell.angle_beta   90.00
_cell.angle_gamma   90.00
#
_symmetry.space_group_name_H-M   'P 1'
#
loop_
_entity.id
_entity.type
_entity.pdbx_description
1 polymer ?
#
loop_
_entity_poly.entity_id
_entity_poly.type
_entity_poly.pdbx_seq_one_letter_code
_entity_poly.pdbx_strand_id
1 'polypeptide(L)'
;MECSCLVWALEKLHYYPDGSGFEAIIDCNVIKSPLNMKTPNRHMLRWQIAIKDNRGNMTIVHKAGNIYKNSDGLSRGALANTPDNPA
;
A
#
# COMPACT_ATOMS: atom_id res chain seq x y z
N MET A 1 0.96 -4.03 8.65
CA MET A 1 -0.02 -4.63 7.71
C MET A 1 -0.35 -3.65 6.59
N GLU A 2 -0.51 -2.36 6.87
CA GLU A 2 -0.99 -1.40 5.85
C GLU A 2 0.03 -1.10 4.74
N CYS A 3 1.33 -0.99 5.04
CA CYS A 3 2.35 -0.84 4.00
C CYS A 3 2.45 -2.07 3.08
N SER A 4 2.23 -3.27 3.62
CA SER A 4 2.20 -4.50 2.80
C SER A 4 0.99 -4.52 1.87
N CYS A 5 -0.16 -4.04 2.34
CA CYS A 5 -1.37 -3.92 1.51
C CYS A 5 -1.17 -2.94 0.35
N LEU A 6 -0.49 -1.81 0.60
CA LEU A 6 -0.16 -0.85 -0.45
C LEU A 6 0.77 -1.47 -1.50
N VAL A 7 1.85 -2.14 -1.08
CA VAL A 7 2.78 -2.82 -1.99
C VAL A 7 2.05 -3.87 -2.82
N TRP A 8 1.23 -4.71 -2.19
CA TRP A 8 0.45 -5.72 -2.90
C TRP A 8 -0.52 -5.09 -3.92
N ALA A 9 -1.20 -4.00 -3.55
CA ALA A 9 -2.12 -3.31 -4.45
C ALA A 9 -1.38 -2.74 -5.67
N LEU A 10 -0.19 -2.15 -5.47
CA LEU A 10 0.64 -1.64 -6.57
C LEU A 10 1.11 -2.77 -7.50
N GLU A 11 1.47 -3.93 -6.95
CA GLU A 11 1.84 -5.11 -7.74
C GLU A 11 0.67 -5.65 -8.56
N LYS A 12 -0.53 -5.76 -7.98
CA LYS A 12 -1.72 -6.27 -8.70
C LYS A 12 -2.26 -5.30 -9.73
N LEU A 13 -2.15 -4.00 -9.46
CA LEU A 13 -2.70 -2.96 -10.31
C LEU A 13 -1.68 -2.34 -11.26
N HIS A 14 -0.43 -2.81 -11.32
CA HIS A 14 0.67 -2.15 -12.03
C HIS A 14 0.38 -1.71 -13.48
N TYR A 15 -0.52 -2.38 -14.21
CA TYR A 15 -0.94 -1.97 -15.55
C TYR A 15 -1.79 -0.69 -15.61
N TYR A 16 -2.47 -0.31 -14.53
CA TYR A 16 -3.36 0.85 -14.48
C TYR A 16 -2.66 2.19 -14.19
N PRO A 17 -1.76 2.28 -13.19
CA PRO A 17 -1.06 3.52 -12.87
C PRO A 17 0.21 3.75 -13.71
N ASP A 18 0.61 2.82 -14.58
CA ASP A 18 1.82 2.99 -15.37
C ASP A 18 1.73 4.25 -16.25
N GLY A 19 2.67 5.17 -16.07
CA GLY A 19 2.68 6.47 -16.74
C GLY A 19 1.61 7.49 -16.32
N SER A 20 0.73 7.18 -15.36
CA SER A 20 -0.34 8.08 -14.91
C SER A 20 -0.21 8.46 -13.43
N GLY A 21 -0.55 9.72 -13.11
CA GLY A 21 -0.62 10.19 -11.73
C GLY A 21 -1.81 9.58 -10.99
N PHE A 22 -1.60 9.02 -9.80
CA PHE A 22 -2.68 8.43 -9.01
C PHE A 22 -2.56 8.75 -7.51
N GLU A 23 -3.69 8.64 -6.81
CA GLU A 23 -3.78 8.87 -5.38
C GLU A 23 -3.96 7.55 -4.63
N ALA A 24 -3.02 7.23 -3.74
CA ALA A 24 -3.15 6.14 -2.79
C ALA A 24 -3.82 6.66 -1.52
N ILE A 25 -5.09 6.30 -1.33
CA ILE A 25 -5.86 6.69 -0.15
C ILE A 25 -5.75 5.60 0.91
N ILE A 26 -5.30 6.00 2.11
CA ILE A 26 -5.03 5.07 3.22
C ILE A 26 -5.52 5.63 4.55
N ASP A 27 -5.90 4.76 5.47
CA ASP A 27 -6.30 5.11 6.84
C ASP A 27 -5.15 4.96 7.86
N CYS A 28 -3.90 4.96 7.37
CA CYS A 28 -2.74 4.78 8.23
C CYS A 28 -1.77 5.94 8.09
N ASN A 29 -1.66 6.76 9.13
CA ASN A 29 -0.69 7.85 9.21
C ASN A 29 0.75 7.36 9.16
N VAL A 30 1.02 6.10 9.55
CA VAL A 30 2.36 5.54 9.62
C VAL A 30 3.02 5.48 8.25
N ILE A 31 2.29 5.35 7.13
CA ILE A 31 2.86 5.23 5.78
C ILE A 31 3.53 6.52 5.28
N LYS A 32 3.17 7.69 5.83
CA LYS A 32 3.90 8.94 5.55
C LYS A 32 5.34 8.91 6.09
N SER A 33 5.58 8.12 7.15
CA SER A 33 6.89 7.98 7.79
C SER A 33 7.92 7.18 6.97
N PRO A 34 7.66 5.95 6.46
CA PRO A 34 8.60 5.18 5.64
C PRO A 34 9.16 5.97 4.48
N LEU A 35 8.33 6.71 3.76
CA LEU A 35 8.74 7.32 2.51
C LEU A 35 9.72 8.48 2.74
N ASN A 36 9.64 9.13 3.89
CA ASN A 36 10.45 10.31 4.24
C ASN A 36 11.53 10.03 5.29
N MET A 37 11.70 8.77 5.71
CA MET A 37 12.70 8.39 6.71
C MET A 37 14.12 8.42 6.12
N LYS A 38 15.01 9.21 6.74
CA LYS A 38 16.45 9.26 6.40
C LYS A 38 17.19 7.95 6.74
N THR A 39 16.75 7.25 7.79
CA THR A 39 17.38 5.98 8.22
C THR A 39 16.30 4.91 8.39
N PRO A 40 15.91 4.23 7.30
CA PRO A 40 14.90 3.18 7.35
C PRO A 40 15.47 1.91 8.00
N ASN A 41 14.66 1.23 8.81
CA ASN A 41 14.96 -0.15 9.21
C ASN A 41 14.79 -1.10 8.00
N ARG A 42 15.26 -2.36 8.12
CA ARG A 42 15.25 -3.35 7.03
C ARG A 42 13.86 -3.53 6.37
N HIS A 43 12.79 -3.54 7.16
CA HIS A 43 11.44 -3.70 6.64
C HIS A 43 10.96 -2.46 5.88
N MET A 44 11.25 -1.27 6.40
CA MET A 44 10.93 -0.01 5.71
C MET A 44 11.71 0.13 4.40
N LEU A 45 12.99 -0.24 4.41
CA LEU A 45 13.85 -0.19 3.22
C LEU A 45 13.30 -1.08 2.11
N ARG A 46 12.84 -2.29 2.45
CA ARG A 46 12.22 -3.21 1.47
C ARG A 46 10.99 -2.57 0.81
N TRP A 47 10.16 -1.87 1.58
CA TRP A 47 8.98 -1.18 1.05
C TRP A 47 9.34 0.06 0.24
N GLN A 48 10.35 0.83 0.65
CA GLN A 48 10.84 1.96 -0.14
C GLN A 48 11.31 1.51 -1.53
N ILE A 49 12.01 0.37 -1.61
CA ILE A 49 12.45 -0.21 -2.88
C ILE A 49 11.24 -0.64 -3.73
N ALA A 50 10.26 -1.34 -3.13
CA ALA A 50 9.08 -1.81 -3.85
C ALA A 50 8.20 -0.68 -4.41
N ILE A 51 8.15 0.47 -3.73
CA ILE A 51 7.32 1.61 -4.11
C ILE A 51 8.07 2.60 -5.01
N LYS A 52 9.39 2.47 -5.13
CA LYS A 52 10.29 3.41 -5.84
C LYS A 52 9.75 3.83 -7.21
N ASP A 53 9.33 2.88 -8.01
CA ASP A 53 8.97 3.13 -9.41
C ASP A 53 7.64 3.89 -9.54
N ASN A 54 6.73 3.69 -8.58
CA ASN A 54 5.45 4.40 -8.50
C ASN A 54 5.57 5.75 -7.79
N ARG A 55 6.67 6.00 -7.06
CA ARG A 55 6.81 7.16 -6.16
C ARG A 55 6.71 8.52 -6.87
N GLY A 56 7.16 8.60 -8.12
CA GLY A 56 7.11 9.84 -8.91
C GLY A 56 5.68 10.25 -9.31
N ASN A 57 4.79 9.26 -9.44
CA ASN A 57 3.43 9.42 -9.96
C ASN A 57 2.36 9.17 -8.90
N MET A 58 2.75 8.82 -7.66
CA MET A 58 1.84 8.46 -6.59
C MET A 58 1.78 9.54 -5.51
N THR A 59 0.58 10.03 -5.20
CA THR A 59 0.32 10.89 -4.04
C THR A 59 -0.34 10.10 -2.94
N ILE A 60 0.21 10.13 -1.72
CA ILE A 60 -0.40 9.44 -0.57
C ILE A 60 -1.29 10.39 0.22
N VAL A 61 -2.58 10.06 0.27
CA VAL A 61 -3.59 10.82 1.00
C VAL A 61 -4.06 10.00 2.20
N HIS A 62 -3.91 10.57 3.39
CA HIS A 62 -4.47 9.97 4.60
C HIS A 62 -5.91 10.40 4.80
N LYS A 63 -6.83 9.46 5.00
CA LYS A 63 -8.24 9.72 5.35
C LYS A 63 -8.73 8.76 6.42
N ALA A 64 -9.49 9.27 7.38
CA ALA A 64 -10.00 8.51 8.51
C ALA A 64 -10.94 7.35 8.08
N GLY A 65 -10.77 6.18 8.72
CA GLY A 65 -11.31 4.89 8.29
C GLY A 65 -12.82 4.75 8.22
N ASN A 66 -13.57 5.66 8.85
CA ASN A 66 -15.03 5.58 8.85
C ASN A 66 -15.64 5.73 7.43
N ILE A 67 -14.87 6.26 6.48
CA ILE A 67 -15.27 6.45 5.08
C ILE A 67 -14.97 5.20 4.21
N TYR A 68 -14.08 4.29 4.64
CA TYR A 68 -13.57 3.18 3.83
C TYR A 68 -13.87 1.79 4.44
N LYS A 69 -15.10 1.61 4.94
CA LYS A 69 -15.59 0.34 5.50
C LYS A 69 -15.53 -0.83 4.52
N ASN A 70 -15.54 -0.57 3.22
CA ASN A 70 -15.34 -1.58 2.18
C ASN A 70 -13.92 -2.17 2.24
N SER A 71 -12.89 -1.32 2.24
CA SER A 71 -11.49 -1.75 2.29
C SER A 71 -11.14 -2.37 3.65
N ASP A 72 -11.63 -1.80 4.75
CA ASP A 72 -11.45 -2.36 6.09
C ASP A 72 -12.23 -3.68 6.28
N GLY A 73 -13.41 -3.79 5.67
CA GLY A 73 -14.18 -5.04 5.65
C GLY A 73 -13.47 -6.14 4.87
N LEU A 74 -12.90 -5.84 3.70
CA LEU A 74 -12.15 -6.80 2.89
C LEU A 74 -10.83 -7.23 3.55
N SER A 75 -10.12 -6.32 4.23
CA SER A 75 -8.87 -6.68 4.92
C SER A 75 -9.12 -7.59 6.13
N ARG A 76 -10.26 -7.43 6.82
CA ARG A 76 -10.68 -8.27 7.96
C ARG A 76 -11.33 -9.59 7.54
N GLY A 77 -11.90 -9.65 6.33
CA GLY A 77 -12.54 -10.82 5.75
C GLY A 77 -11.64 -11.62 4.80
N ALA A 78 -10.32 -11.44 4.88
CA ALA A 78 -9.40 -12.13 3.99
C ALA A 78 -9.52 -13.66 4.13
N LEU A 79 -9.69 -14.34 3.00
CA LEU A 79 -9.70 -15.81 2.94
C LEU A 79 -8.33 -16.34 3.38
N ALA A 80 -8.32 -17.56 3.93
CA ALA A 80 -7.08 -18.21 4.35
C ALA A 80 -6.13 -18.36 3.16
N ASN A 81 -4.87 -17.97 3.37
CA ASN A 81 -3.80 -18.19 2.40
C ASN A 81 -3.45 -19.69 2.41
N THR A 82 -4.04 -20.42 1.48
CA THR A 82 -3.94 -21.87 1.35
C THR A 82 -3.34 -22.19 -0.01
N PRO A 83 -2.80 -23.41 -0.23
CA PRO A 83 -2.28 -23.80 -1.55
C PRO A 83 -3.30 -23.61 -2.69
N ASP A 84 -4.60 -23.73 -2.38
CA ASP A 84 -5.71 -23.55 -3.32
C ASP A 84 -6.16 -22.08 -3.47
N ASN A 85 -5.72 -21.20 -2.58
CA ASN A 85 -5.96 -19.75 -2.62
C ASN A 85 -4.66 -18.99 -2.26
N PRO A 86 -3.64 -19.03 -3.14
CA PRO A 86 -2.37 -18.37 -2.89
C PRO A 86 -2.53 -16.85 -2.97
N ALA A 87 -2.18 -16.15 -1.90
CA ALA A 87 -2.17 -14.69 -1.82
C ALA A 87 -0.95 -14.05 -2.50
#